data_AF-R7PAN8-F1
#
_entry.id   AF-R7PAN8-F1
#
_cell.length_a   1.000
_cell.length_b   1.000
_cell.length_c   1.000
_cell.angle_alpha   90.00
_cell.angle_beta   90.00
_cell.angle_gamma   90.00
#
_symmetry.space_group_name_H-M   'P 1'
#
loop_
_entity.id
_entity.type
_entity.pdbx_description
1 polymer ?
#
loop_
_entity_poly.entity_id
_entity_poly.type
_entity_poly.pdbx_seq_one_letter_code
_entity_poly.pdbx_strand_id
1 'polypeptide(L)'
;MQLRRWLEQRADIEPKPGEEDYVFLSLRRRSHLSTITVFHIVKVLAEAAGIQKNISPHTFRHTFATHLLEGGANLRVIQTLLGHESITTTEIYTHLDLNNLRRQVLEHFPRNLPSGDDGDEAPATD
;
A
#
# COMPACT_ATOMS: atom_id res chain seq x y z
N MET A 1 -15.55 -12.66 -0.26
CA MET A 1 -17.02 -12.65 -0.05
C MET A 1 -17.72 -11.45 -0.69
N GLN A 2 -17.21 -10.21 -0.59
CA GLN A 2 -17.92 -9.02 -1.06
C GLN A 2 -17.97 -8.86 -2.59
N LEU A 3 -16.91 -9.20 -3.32
CA LEU A 3 -16.90 -9.11 -4.78
C LEU A 3 -17.94 -10.02 -5.45
N ARG A 4 -18.15 -11.22 -4.92
CA ARG A 4 -19.15 -12.15 -5.47
C ARG A 4 -20.56 -11.58 -5.36
N ARG A 5 -20.89 -10.99 -4.20
CA ARG A 5 -22.17 -10.30 -3.99
C ARG A 5 -22.35 -9.12 -4.95
N TRP A 6 -21.27 -8.37 -5.21
CA TRP A 6 -21.32 -7.31 -6.21
C TRP A 6 -21.57 -7.86 -7.61
N LEU A 7 -20.90 -8.93 -8.03
CA LEU A 7 -21.09 -9.52 -9.36
C LEU A 7 -22.50 -10.07 -9.55
N GLU A 8 -23.09 -10.65 -8.50
CA GLU A 8 -24.50 -11.05 -8.47
C GLU A 8 -25.42 -9.84 -8.71
N GLN A 9 -25.24 -8.75 -7.96
CA GLN A 9 -26.03 -7.51 -8.15
C GLN A 9 -25.76 -6.81 -9.48
N ARG A 10 -24.52 -6.84 -9.97
CA ARG A 10 -24.13 -6.25 -11.26
C ARG A 10 -24.86 -6.93 -12.40
N ALA A 11 -25.07 -8.25 -12.31
CA ALA A 11 -25.77 -9.00 -13.35
C ALA A 11 -27.22 -8.50 -13.54
N ASP A 12 -27.83 -7.96 -12.49
CA ASP A 12 -29.18 -7.37 -12.55
C ASP A 12 -29.20 -5.95 -13.14
N ILE A 13 -28.03 -5.31 -13.29
CA ILE A 13 -27.92 -3.98 -13.88
C ILE A 13 -27.68 -4.13 -15.37
N GLU A 14 -28.70 -3.81 -16.17
CA GLU A 14 -28.52 -3.67 -17.61
C GLU A 14 -27.64 -2.44 -17.88
N PRO A 15 -26.45 -2.54 -18.50
CA PRO A 15 -25.61 -1.38 -18.78
C PRO A 15 -26.22 -0.52 -19.90
N LYS A 16 -25.71 0.69 -20.11
CA LYS A 16 -25.96 1.43 -21.35
C LYS A 16 -25.16 0.80 -22.50
N PRO A 17 -25.60 0.98 -23.76
CA PRO A 17 -24.80 0.56 -24.91
C PRO A 17 -23.38 1.16 -24.85
N GLY A 18 -22.36 0.32 -24.96
CA GLY A 18 -20.94 0.71 -24.89
C GLY A 18 -20.34 0.74 -23.48
N GLU A 19 -21.09 0.30 -22.46
CA GLU A 19 -20.65 0.26 -21.05
C GLU A 19 -20.59 -1.19 -20.50
N GLU A 20 -20.77 -2.20 -21.36
CA GLU A 20 -20.95 -3.61 -20.98
C GLU A 20 -19.70 -4.24 -20.34
N ASP A 21 -18.52 -3.79 -20.77
CA ASP A 21 -17.22 -4.32 -20.34
C ASP A 21 -16.78 -3.82 -18.95
N TYR A 22 -17.43 -2.79 -18.40
CA TYR A 22 -17.04 -2.21 -17.12
C TYR A 22 -17.57 -3.02 -15.94
N VAL A 23 -16.68 -3.38 -15.01
CA VAL A 23 -17.03 -4.15 -13.80
C VAL A 23 -17.82 -3.30 -12.79
N PHE A 24 -17.49 -2.01 -12.66
CA PHE A 24 -18.12 -1.12 -11.69
C PHE A 24 -18.95 -0.06 -12.40
N LEU A 25 -20.26 -0.10 -12.16
CA LEU A 25 -21.23 0.80 -12.77
C LEU A 25 -21.88 1.69 -11.72
N SER A 26 -22.21 2.91 -12.11
CA SER A 26 -23.11 3.78 -11.36
C SER A 26 -24.54 3.24 -11.47
N LEU A 27 -25.13 2.87 -10.33
CA LEU A 27 -26.51 2.36 -10.27
C LEU A 27 -27.53 3.32 -10.92
N ARG A 28 -27.33 4.62 -10.76
CA ARG A 28 -28.24 5.64 -11.30
C ARG A 28 -28.04 5.88 -12.80
N ARG A 29 -26.79 5.86 -13.27
CA ARG A 29 -26.47 6.21 -14.67
C ARG A 29 -26.34 5.01 -15.60
N ARG A 30 -26.28 3.79 -15.07
CA ARG A 30 -26.03 2.53 -15.81
C ARG A 30 -24.76 2.60 -16.69
N SER A 31 -23.77 3.38 -16.26
CA SER A 31 -22.49 3.62 -16.94
C SER A 31 -21.33 3.45 -15.96
N HIS A 32 -20.10 3.35 -16.44
CA HIS A 32 -18.91 3.26 -15.61
C HIS A 32 -18.85 4.38 -14.55
N LEU A 33 -18.22 4.06 -13.41
CA LEU A 33 -17.94 5.06 -12.39
C LEU A 33 -16.91 6.05 -12.91
N SER A 34 -17.28 7.32 -12.97
CA SER A 34 -16.31 8.39 -13.23
C SER A 34 -15.39 8.61 -12.04
N THR A 35 -14.17 9.08 -12.30
CA THR A 35 -13.20 9.45 -11.25
C THR A 35 -13.83 10.39 -10.21
N ILE A 36 -14.58 11.41 -10.65
CA ILE A 36 -15.27 12.35 -9.76
C ILE A 36 -16.26 11.63 -8.84
N THR A 37 -16.98 10.63 -9.35
CA THR A 37 -17.92 9.83 -8.55
C THR A 37 -17.17 9.04 -7.47
N VAL A 38 -16.02 8.44 -7.81
CA VAL A 38 -15.17 7.73 -6.85
C VAL A 38 -14.66 8.67 -5.74
N PHE A 39 -14.17 9.86 -6.10
CA PHE A 39 -13.76 10.87 -5.12
C PHE A 39 -14.90 11.26 -4.17
N HIS A 40 -16.11 11.46 -4.72
CA HIS A 40 -17.28 11.79 -3.91
C HIS A 40 -17.67 10.65 -2.95
N ILE A 41 -17.69 9.41 -3.43
CA ILE A 41 -17.96 8.23 -2.59
C ILE A 41 -16.95 8.15 -1.44
N VAL A 42 -15.67 8.29 -1.73
CA VAL A 42 -14.59 8.30 -0.73
C VAL A 42 -14.84 9.38 0.33
N LYS A 43 -15.18 10.60 -0.08
CA LYS A 43 -15.45 11.71 0.83
C LYS A 43 -16.64 11.41 1.75
N VAL A 44 -17.76 10.96 1.20
CA VAL A 44 -18.96 10.61 1.97
C VAL A 44 -18.67 9.50 2.99
N LEU A 45 -17.93 8.48 2.59
CA LEU A 45 -17.55 7.38 3.49
C LEU A 45 -16.58 7.85 4.59
N ALA A 46 -15.64 8.75 4.28
CA ALA A 46 -14.73 9.33 5.27
C ALA A 46 -15.49 10.16 6.31
N GLU A 47 -16.45 10.97 5.87
CA GLU A 47 -17.32 11.75 6.76
C GLU A 47 -18.17 10.84 7.65
N ALA A 48 -18.77 9.79 7.08
CA ALA A 48 -19.56 8.80 7.84
C ALA A 48 -18.73 8.02 8.86
N ALA A 49 -17.44 7.80 8.57
CA ALA A 49 -16.49 7.18 9.49
C ALA A 49 -15.92 8.15 10.54
N GLY A 50 -16.32 9.43 10.54
CA GLY A 50 -15.84 10.45 11.47
C GLY A 50 -14.39 10.92 11.18
N ILE A 51 -13.88 10.67 9.98
CA ILE A 51 -12.52 11.06 9.63
C ILE A 51 -12.48 12.52 9.21
N GLN A 52 -11.85 13.36 10.02
CA GLN A 52 -11.75 14.81 9.80
C GLN A 52 -10.62 15.22 8.84
N LYS A 53 -9.75 14.28 8.47
CA LYS A 53 -8.65 14.52 7.52
C LYS A 53 -9.19 14.56 6.10
N ASN A 54 -8.57 15.38 5.24
CA ASN A 54 -8.88 15.37 3.83
C ASN A 54 -8.37 14.06 3.18
N ILE A 55 -9.29 13.18 2.77
CA ILE A 55 -8.97 11.89 2.17
C ILE A 55 -9.36 11.90 0.70
N SER A 56 -8.48 11.33 -0.13
CA SER A 56 -8.70 11.08 -1.55
C SER A 56 -8.30 9.65 -1.91
N PRO A 57 -8.65 9.15 -3.12
CA PRO A 57 -8.12 7.88 -3.63
C PRO A 57 -6.58 7.79 -3.59
N HIS A 58 -5.87 8.90 -3.80
CA HIS A 58 -4.41 8.94 -3.69
C HIS A 58 -3.92 8.74 -2.26
N THR A 59 -4.60 9.35 -1.27
CA THR A 59 -4.32 9.16 0.15
C THR A 59 -4.50 7.70 0.54
N PHE A 60 -5.60 7.06 0.12
CA PHE A 60 -5.84 5.63 0.35
C PHE A 60 -4.74 4.75 -0.27
N ARG A 61 -4.37 5.02 -1.52
CA ARG A 61 -3.30 4.29 -2.20
C ARG A 61 -1.98 4.39 -1.44
N HIS A 62 -1.63 5.58 -0.95
CA HIS A 62 -0.41 5.79 -0.20
C HIS A 62 -0.44 5.06 1.15
N THR A 63 -1.51 5.18 1.91
CA THR A 63 -1.68 4.47 3.18
C THR A 63 -1.62 2.95 3.01
N PHE A 64 -2.24 2.40 1.95
CA PHE A 64 -2.14 0.98 1.63
C PHE A 64 -0.70 0.55 1.31
N ALA A 65 0.02 1.33 0.50
CA ALA A 65 1.41 1.05 0.14
C ALA A 65 2.34 1.08 1.36
N THR A 66 2.23 2.12 2.19
CA THR A 66 3.01 2.28 3.41
C THR A 66 2.72 1.15 4.39
N HIS A 67 1.45 0.77 4.59
CA HIS A 67 1.11 -0.35 5.46
C HIS A 67 1.66 -1.69 4.97
N LEU A 68 1.64 -1.95 3.66
CA LEU A 68 2.27 -3.16 3.12
C LEU A 68 3.78 -3.17 3.35
N LEU A 69 4.44 -2.01 3.18
CA LEU A 69 5.88 -1.88 3.39
C LEU A 69 6.26 -2.05 4.86
N GLU A 70 5.51 -1.43 5.78
CA GLU A 70 5.68 -1.58 7.23
C GLU A 70 5.49 -3.04 7.68
N GLY A 71 4.59 -3.77 7.02
CA GLY A 71 4.39 -5.22 7.21
C GLY A 71 5.50 -6.09 6.63
N GLY A 72 6.57 -5.51 6.07
CA GLY A 72 7.71 -6.23 5.52
C GLY A 72 7.50 -6.76 4.09
N ALA A 73 6.46 -6.31 3.38
CA ALA A 73 6.26 -6.73 2.00
C ALA A 73 7.35 -6.15 1.08
N ASN A 74 7.82 -6.99 0.15
CA ASN A 74 8.86 -6.61 -0.80
C ASN A 74 8.39 -5.45 -1.70
N LEU A 75 9.20 -4.39 -1.81
CA LEU A 75 8.83 -3.19 -2.55
C LEU A 75 8.51 -3.45 -4.02
N ARG A 76 9.20 -4.40 -4.67
CA ARG A 76 8.92 -4.80 -6.06
C ARG A 76 7.54 -5.43 -6.21
N VAL A 77 7.09 -6.15 -5.19
CA VAL A 77 5.72 -6.73 -5.14
C VAL A 77 4.70 -5.62 -4.95
N ILE A 78 4.95 -4.66 -4.06
CA ILE A 78 4.05 -3.50 -3.85
C ILE A 78 3.93 -2.66 -5.14
N GLN A 79 5.04 -2.40 -5.84
CA GLN A 79 5.04 -1.68 -7.12
C GLN A 79 4.22 -2.40 -8.20
N THR A 80 4.34 -3.72 -8.28
CA THR A 80 3.55 -4.54 -9.21
C THR A 80 2.06 -4.48 -8.87
N LEU A 81 1.71 -4.57 -7.57
CA LEU A 81 0.32 -4.54 -7.09
C LEU A 81 -0.36 -3.18 -7.26
N LEU A 82 0.39 -2.09 -7.16
CA LEU A 82 -0.12 -0.74 -7.34
C LEU A 82 -0.15 -0.31 -8.82
N GLY A 83 0.61 -0.97 -9.69
CA GLY A 83 0.71 -0.66 -11.12
C GLY A 83 1.60 0.55 -11.41
N HIS A 84 2.22 0.54 -12.59
CA HIS A 84 3.25 1.49 -13.06
C HIS A 84 2.74 2.92 -13.38
N GLU A 85 1.44 3.18 -13.33
CA GLU A 85 0.84 4.35 -14.00
C GLU A 85 0.59 5.59 -13.10
N SER A 86 1.08 5.61 -11.87
CA SER A 86 1.07 6.85 -11.06
C SER A 86 2.41 7.05 -10.37
N ILE A 87 3.31 7.66 -11.15
CA ILE A 87 4.72 7.99 -10.94
C ILE A 87 4.90 9.21 -10.00
N THR A 88 3.98 9.47 -9.07
CA THR A 88 4.10 10.65 -8.17
C THR A 88 4.68 10.32 -6.79
N THR A 89 5.12 9.07 -6.55
CA THR A 89 5.65 8.63 -5.23
C THR A 89 6.93 7.78 -5.31
N THR A 90 7.55 7.64 -6.48
CA THR A 90 8.80 6.85 -6.66
C THR A 90 9.93 7.33 -5.73
N GLU A 91 9.99 8.62 -5.42
CA GLU A 91 10.97 9.21 -4.49
C GLU A 91 10.81 8.70 -3.05
N ILE A 92 9.57 8.63 -2.54
CA ILE A 92 9.30 8.17 -1.17
C ILE A 92 9.69 6.70 -1.02
N TYR A 93 9.34 5.87 -2.01
CA TYR A 93 9.68 4.45 -1.99
C TYR A 93 11.18 4.19 -2.09
N THR A 94 11.91 4.99 -2.86
CA THR A 94 13.38 4.87 -2.99
C THR A 94 14.07 5.18 -1.68
N HIS A 95 13.63 6.25 -0.99
CA HIS A 95 14.20 6.62 0.31
C HIS A 95 13.92 5.57 1.39
N LEU A 96 12.75 4.91 1.35
CA LEU A 96 12.39 3.84 2.29
C LEU A 96 13.11 2.51 1.98
N ASP A 97 13.32 2.17 0.70
CA ASP A 97 14.15 1.02 0.30
C ASP A 97 15.58 1.18 0.80
N LEU A 98 16.17 2.37 0.69
CA LEU A 98 17.50 2.66 1.24
C LEU A 98 17.58 2.38 2.75
N ASN A 99 16.54 2.73 3.51
CA ASN A 99 16.50 2.50 4.95
C ASN A 99 16.34 1.02 5.31
N ASN A 100 15.49 0.29 4.59
CA ASN A 100 15.30 -1.15 4.79
C ASN A 100 16.52 -1.95 4.34
N LEU A 101 17.08 -1.64 3.17
CA LEU A 101 18.32 -2.22 2.68
C LEU A 101 19.47 -1.95 3.66
N ARG A 102 19.61 -0.70 4.13
CA ARG A 102 20.60 -0.36 5.15
C ARG A 102 20.40 -1.17 6.44
N ARG A 103 19.16 -1.35 6.91
CA ARG A 103 18.88 -2.16 8.10
C ARG A 103 19.27 -3.63 7.89
N GLN A 104 18.83 -4.23 6.78
CA GLN A 104 19.17 -5.62 6.46
C GLN A 104 20.68 -5.83 6.29
N VAL A 105 21.37 -4.87 5.65
CA VAL A 105 22.82 -4.85 5.54
C VAL A 105 23.45 -4.78 6.94
N LEU A 106 22.97 -3.90 7.82
CA LEU A 106 23.51 -3.78 9.18
C LEU A 106 23.26 -5.03 10.04
N GLU A 107 22.11 -5.70 9.87
CA GLU A 107 21.70 -6.89 10.64
C GLU A 107 22.37 -8.18 10.16
N HIS A 108 22.67 -8.31 8.86
CA HIS A 108 23.13 -9.58 8.27
C HIS A 108 24.56 -9.53 7.70
N PHE A 109 25.25 -8.38 7.72
CA PHE A 109 26.64 -8.35 7.29
C PHE A 109 27.57 -8.88 8.38
N PRO A 110 28.43 -9.86 8.08
CA PRO A 110 29.27 -10.58 9.04
C PRO A 110 30.35 -9.71 9.72
N ARG A 111 30.51 -8.45 9.32
CA ARG A 111 31.49 -7.49 9.89
C ARG A 111 30.93 -6.58 10.99
N ASN A 112 29.65 -6.72 11.34
CA ASN A 112 28.99 -5.92 12.38
C ASN A 112 28.81 -6.67 13.71
N LEU A 113 29.32 -7.91 13.85
CA LEU A 113 29.46 -8.49 15.18
C LEU A 113 30.44 -7.62 15.98
N PRO A 114 30.11 -7.17 17.21
CA PRO A 114 31.13 -6.64 18.09
C PRO A 114 32.18 -7.73 18.22
N SER A 115 33.42 -7.41 17.85
CA SER A 115 34.56 -8.26 18.12
C SER A 115 34.67 -8.37 19.64
N GLY A 116 34.00 -9.37 20.21
CA GLY A 116 34.32 -9.91 21.52
C GLY A 116 35.64 -10.64 21.37
N ASP A 117 36.73 -9.93 21.63
CA ASP A 117 37.96 -10.56 22.09
C ASP A 117 37.97 -10.40 23.61
N ASP A 118 37.31 -11.34 24.28
CA ASP A 118 37.49 -11.58 25.70
C ASP A 118 38.70 -12.51 25.86
N GLY A 119 39.79 -11.96 26.40
CA GLY A 119 40.93 -12.70 26.92
C GLY A 119 41.05 -12.41 28.42
N ASP A 120 40.57 -13.38 29.20
CA ASP A 120 40.44 -13.43 30.65
C ASP A 120 41.77 -13.33 31.43
N GLU A 121 41.61 -13.03 32.72
CA GLU A 121 42.51 -12.51 33.76
C GLU A 121 43.63 -13.47 34.25
N ALA A 122 44.74 -12.92 34.77
CA ALA A 122 45.39 -13.43 35.98
C ALA A 122 46.30 -12.38 36.65
N PRO A 123 46.13 -12.09 37.96
CA PRO A 123 47.02 -11.22 38.72
C PRO A 123 48.23 -12.02 39.24
N ALA A 124 49.44 -11.54 38.96
CA ALA A 124 50.66 -12.07 39.58
C ALA A 124 50.99 -11.27 40.85
N THR A 125 50.82 -11.94 41.98
CA THR A 125 51.43 -11.64 43.27
C THR A 125 52.96 -11.78 43.19
N ASP A 126 53.72 -10.71 43.45
CA ASP A 126 54.69 -10.52 44.56
C ASP A 126 55.39 -9.15 44.38
#